data_AF-E8QHE0-F1
#
_entry.id   AF-E8QHE0-F1
#
_cell.length_a   1.000
_cell.length_b   1.000
_cell.length_c   1.000
_cell.angle_alpha   90.00
_cell.angle_beta   90.00
_cell.angle_gamma   90.00
#
_symmetry.space_group_name_H-M   'P 1'
#
loop_
_entity.id
_entity.type
_entity.pdbx_description
1 polymer ?
#
loop_
_entity_poly.entity_id
_entity_poly.type
_entity_poly.pdbx_seq_one_letter_code
_entity_poly.pdbx_strand_id
1 'polypeptide(L)'
;MSWIDIGVGSGSSGSGSSSNLLGGFINSLGNALSNASSSGLRGFPWQVGNENEQIVGYYDDPQGYYSVIKKFLAKKNYYTNERLKSSFERIINIQNRINSLNHEITNIQNRINSLNHEITNIQNRINSLNHEISNLNNQTDQPNQALDRLNQEIAGINHEITANENAIKQDEEKLNALELQTNAKKEITESLKKLEELKQKLKKLKKQSKWKKEFNFLTDNPPNIQAKQESALNRSSSENALMNFFLTAPYAILPKGFIFEYHNPGKETYNALNAPNNMDGINNRFKTNALNQVLDNSYQKFLAGNDSYNALKGMEQVKALKFYDLVLNFNEQSENLESALFFKQISQYAKGLRLKILSAPISKKDLARLEKLENTIKQEEERLKGSKGLNVKEQENALKLKESIKAKQNYIETLKNAINQKEQAKNPIEQQKQNLERQKNEKEREKYHQESAKQDREREKYHQESAKQDREREKHHLNNESNAIGNERITLKQLGTKDNFLGIQFYNNNWGGRNYAKAVFRDKNQTIREYYELETKIKNILGFYRIGESDERVLKRFLELSQQQQNEIARLILS
;
A
#
# COMPACT_ATOMS: atom_id res chain seq x y z
N MET A 1 64.87 -42.09 -23.17
CA MET A 1 64.36 -43.29 -23.86
C MET A 1 64.23 -44.41 -22.83
N SER A 2 63.26 -45.32 -22.96
CA SER A 2 63.16 -46.49 -22.06
C SER A 2 64.41 -47.35 -22.19
N TRP A 3 64.80 -48.05 -21.12
CA TRP A 3 65.89 -49.04 -21.22
C TRP A 3 65.44 -50.32 -21.93
N ILE A 4 64.14 -50.65 -21.82
CA ILE A 4 63.57 -51.85 -22.44
C ILE A 4 62.43 -51.39 -23.34
N ASP A 5 62.62 -51.52 -24.65
CA ASP A 5 61.58 -51.46 -25.67
C ASP A 5 61.49 -52.82 -26.38
N ILE A 6 61.32 -53.87 -25.57
CA ILE A 6 60.80 -55.14 -26.06
C ILE A 6 59.34 -54.86 -26.39
N GLY A 7 59.05 -54.69 -27.69
CA GLY A 7 57.72 -54.38 -28.17
C GLY A 7 56.70 -55.38 -27.64
N VAL A 8 55.84 -54.92 -26.73
CA VAL A 8 54.68 -55.68 -26.24
C VAL A 8 53.62 -55.74 -27.35
N GLY A 9 53.89 -56.58 -28.35
CA GLY A 9 52.91 -56.94 -29.37
C GLY A 9 51.61 -57.37 -28.69
N SER A 10 50.49 -56.81 -29.14
CA SER A 10 49.17 -57.00 -28.53
C SER A 10 48.75 -58.48 -28.57
N GLY A 11 49.03 -59.21 -27.49
CA GLY A 11 49.08 -60.67 -27.51
C GLY A 11 48.79 -61.35 -26.17
N SER A 12 47.53 -61.25 -25.74
CA SER A 12 46.90 -62.05 -24.67
C SER A 12 47.39 -61.89 -23.23
N SER A 13 46.45 -62.02 -22.29
CA SER A 13 46.66 -62.02 -20.85
C SER A 13 47.33 -63.33 -20.38
N GLY A 14 48.59 -63.25 -19.93
CA GLY A 14 49.36 -64.40 -19.44
C GLY A 14 50.00 -64.16 -18.06
N SER A 15 49.20 -64.24 -16.99
CA SER A 15 49.68 -64.11 -15.61
C SER A 15 50.44 -65.36 -15.13
N GLY A 16 51.66 -65.59 -15.64
CA GLY A 16 52.43 -66.80 -15.34
C GLY A 16 53.82 -66.89 -15.96
N SER A 17 54.75 -65.99 -15.58
CA SER A 17 56.16 -66.13 -15.99
C SER A 17 57.24 -65.53 -15.07
N SER A 18 56.93 -64.90 -13.93
CA SER A 18 57.96 -64.42 -13.00
C SER A 18 58.55 -65.55 -12.14
N SER A 19 57.71 -66.42 -11.56
CA SER A 19 58.13 -67.54 -10.69
C SER A 19 59.05 -68.54 -11.41
N ASN A 20 58.69 -68.96 -12.62
CA ASN A 20 59.47 -69.90 -13.42
C ASN A 20 60.84 -69.33 -13.87
N LEU A 21 60.94 -68.01 -14.04
CA LEU A 21 62.21 -67.33 -14.37
C LEU A 21 63.21 -67.31 -13.21
N LEU A 22 62.74 -67.43 -11.96
CA LEU A 22 63.58 -67.52 -10.76
C LEU A 22 63.94 -68.97 -10.43
N GLY A 23 62.97 -69.90 -10.48
CA GLY A 23 63.20 -71.32 -10.17
C GLY A 23 64.26 -71.97 -11.06
N GLY A 24 64.24 -71.70 -12.37
CA GLY A 24 65.28 -72.19 -13.29
C GLY A 24 66.66 -71.60 -13.00
N PHE A 25 66.72 -70.34 -12.53
CA PHE A 25 67.97 -69.61 -12.29
C PHE A 25 68.71 -70.10 -11.04
N ILE A 26 67.97 -70.39 -9.96
CA ILE A 26 68.50 -70.97 -8.73
C ILE A 26 69.08 -72.36 -9.01
N ASN A 27 68.36 -73.19 -9.77
CA ASN A 27 68.81 -74.54 -10.15
C ASN A 27 70.03 -74.50 -11.09
N SER A 28 70.10 -73.50 -11.99
CA SER A 28 71.24 -73.25 -12.87
C SER A 28 72.54 -73.04 -12.05
N LEU A 29 72.61 -72.01 -11.19
CA LEU A 29 73.82 -71.80 -10.39
C LEU A 29 74.06 -72.93 -9.38
N GLY A 30 73.01 -73.62 -8.90
CA GLY A 30 73.14 -74.86 -8.12
C GLY A 30 73.91 -75.96 -8.87
N ASN A 31 73.71 -76.09 -10.19
CA ASN A 31 74.45 -77.01 -11.04
C ASN A 31 75.89 -76.55 -11.32
N ALA A 32 76.15 -75.25 -11.40
CA ALA A 32 77.52 -74.72 -11.46
C ALA A 32 78.28 -74.97 -10.14
N LEU A 33 77.60 -74.86 -9.00
CA LEU A 33 78.13 -75.14 -7.66
C LEU A 33 78.41 -76.63 -7.45
N SER A 34 77.49 -77.52 -7.83
CA SER A 34 77.73 -78.98 -7.74
C SER A 34 78.84 -79.44 -8.69
N ASN A 35 78.97 -78.85 -9.89
CA ASN A 35 80.12 -79.11 -10.77
C ASN A 35 81.48 -78.75 -10.13
N ALA A 36 81.52 -77.78 -9.21
CA ALA A 36 82.74 -77.44 -8.48
C ALA A 36 83.18 -78.52 -7.46
N SER A 37 82.34 -79.50 -7.12
CA SER A 37 82.71 -80.61 -6.21
C SER A 37 83.39 -81.79 -6.91
N SER A 38 83.34 -81.87 -8.25
CA SER A 38 83.93 -82.97 -9.02
C SER A 38 85.46 -83.09 -8.87
N SER A 39 85.97 -84.30 -9.17
CA SER A 39 87.37 -84.69 -9.03
C SER A 39 88.27 -84.00 -10.08
N GLY A 40 88.97 -82.94 -9.65
CA GLY A 40 90.04 -82.31 -10.43
C GLY A 40 91.41 -82.97 -10.20
N LEU A 41 92.35 -82.73 -11.10
CA LEU A 41 93.74 -83.20 -10.97
C LEU A 41 94.37 -82.65 -9.68
N ARG A 42 94.79 -83.55 -8.77
CA ARG A 42 95.32 -83.17 -7.45
C ARG A 42 96.59 -82.33 -7.60
N GLY A 43 96.59 -81.14 -7.01
CA GLY A 43 97.68 -80.17 -7.06
C GLY A 43 97.40 -78.98 -7.98
N PHE A 44 96.53 -79.13 -8.99
CA PHE A 44 96.18 -78.06 -9.93
C PHE A 44 94.93 -77.28 -9.47
N PRO A 45 94.80 -75.97 -9.80
CA PRO A 45 95.76 -75.16 -10.54
C PRO A 45 96.76 -74.44 -9.62
N TRP A 46 97.89 -74.02 -10.17
CA TRP A 46 98.82 -73.09 -9.51
C TRP A 46 99.27 -71.95 -10.43
N GLN A 47 99.56 -70.80 -9.84
CA GLN A 47 99.97 -69.60 -10.57
C GLN A 47 101.39 -69.75 -11.14
N VAL A 48 101.61 -69.27 -12.36
CA VAL A 48 102.94 -69.08 -12.97
C VAL A 48 103.02 -67.66 -13.52
N GLY A 49 103.88 -66.83 -12.93
CA GLY A 49 103.90 -65.40 -13.21
C GLY A 49 102.78 -64.66 -12.46
N ASN A 50 101.78 -64.17 -13.20
CA ASN A 50 100.69 -63.32 -12.68
C ASN A 50 99.38 -64.12 -12.44
N GLU A 51 98.39 -63.52 -11.77
CA GLU A 51 97.15 -64.24 -11.41
C GLU A 51 96.31 -64.73 -12.60
N ASN A 52 96.53 -64.16 -13.79
CA ASN A 52 95.88 -64.54 -15.05
C ASN A 52 96.62 -65.66 -15.79
N GLU A 53 97.71 -66.20 -15.24
CA GLU A 53 98.45 -67.34 -15.80
C GLU A 53 98.53 -68.48 -14.78
N GLN A 54 97.88 -69.60 -15.10
CA GLN A 54 97.77 -70.76 -14.21
C GLN A 54 98.18 -72.04 -14.94
N ILE A 55 98.97 -72.89 -14.31
CA ILE A 55 99.15 -74.28 -14.72
C ILE A 55 97.93 -75.07 -14.24
N VAL A 56 97.24 -75.73 -15.17
CA VAL A 56 95.89 -76.32 -14.97
C VAL A 56 95.82 -77.83 -15.17
N GLY A 57 96.84 -78.44 -15.76
CA GLY A 57 96.93 -79.89 -15.93
C GLY A 57 98.16 -80.27 -16.75
N TYR A 58 98.18 -81.47 -17.29
CA TYR A 58 99.18 -81.90 -18.28
C TYR A 58 98.64 -81.67 -19.69
N TYR A 59 99.50 -81.30 -20.65
CA TYR A 59 99.08 -80.91 -22.00
C TYR A 59 98.51 -82.08 -22.82
N ASP A 60 98.86 -83.32 -22.44
CA ASP A 60 98.32 -84.59 -22.96
C ASP A 60 96.93 -84.97 -22.39
N ASP A 61 96.41 -84.24 -21.40
CA ASP A 61 95.09 -84.50 -20.77
C ASP A 61 94.13 -83.30 -20.87
N PRO A 62 93.46 -83.10 -22.03
CA PRO A 62 92.45 -82.05 -22.20
C PRO A 62 91.29 -82.12 -21.23
N GLN A 63 90.80 -83.31 -20.90
CA GLN A 63 89.63 -83.47 -20.02
C GLN A 63 89.98 -83.06 -18.58
N GLY A 64 91.15 -83.47 -18.09
CA GLY A 64 91.68 -83.06 -16.80
C GLY A 64 91.91 -81.55 -16.71
N TYR A 65 92.58 -80.91 -17.69
CA TYR A 65 92.84 -79.48 -17.61
C TYR A 65 91.58 -78.61 -17.79
N TYR A 66 90.63 -78.99 -18.66
CA TYR A 66 89.37 -78.24 -18.79
C TYR A 66 88.51 -78.33 -17.53
N SER A 67 88.48 -79.48 -16.85
CA SER A 67 87.83 -79.63 -15.53
C SER A 67 88.41 -78.67 -14.49
N VAL A 68 89.74 -78.57 -14.41
CA VAL A 68 90.44 -77.65 -13.51
C VAL A 68 90.16 -76.18 -13.87
N ILE A 69 90.16 -75.81 -15.17
CA ILE A 69 89.81 -74.46 -15.62
C ILE A 69 88.38 -74.08 -15.22
N LYS A 70 87.40 -74.96 -15.47
CA LYS A 70 86.00 -74.75 -15.11
C LYS A 70 85.85 -74.48 -13.61
N LYS A 71 86.54 -75.28 -12.78
CA LYS A 71 86.57 -75.13 -11.31
C LYS A 71 87.27 -73.84 -10.86
N PHE A 72 88.35 -73.42 -11.51
CA PHE A 72 89.04 -72.15 -11.25
C PHE A 72 88.14 -70.94 -11.57
N LEU A 73 87.52 -70.93 -12.75
CA LEU A 73 86.62 -69.86 -13.18
C LEU A 73 85.38 -69.77 -12.30
N ALA A 74 84.74 -70.91 -11.98
CA ALA A 74 83.60 -70.94 -11.06
C ALA A 74 83.96 -70.35 -9.68
N LYS A 75 85.15 -70.66 -9.14
CA LYS A 75 85.64 -70.11 -7.86
C LYS A 75 85.97 -68.61 -7.94
N LYS A 76 86.68 -68.16 -9.00
CA LYS A 76 87.06 -66.75 -9.18
C LYS A 76 85.85 -65.84 -9.45
N ASN A 77 84.83 -66.35 -10.14
CA ASN A 77 83.63 -65.58 -10.53
C ASN A 77 82.45 -65.69 -9.55
N TYR A 78 82.55 -66.48 -8.48
CA TYR A 78 81.41 -66.81 -7.60
C TYR A 78 80.63 -65.59 -7.10
N TYR A 79 81.28 -64.67 -6.38
CA TYR A 79 80.64 -63.46 -5.85
C TYR A 79 80.13 -62.53 -6.95
N THR A 80 80.82 -62.51 -8.09
CA THR A 80 80.47 -61.73 -9.27
C THR A 80 79.17 -62.23 -9.92
N ASN A 81 79.02 -63.55 -10.04
CA ASN A 81 77.81 -64.19 -10.56
C ASN A 81 76.62 -64.01 -9.61
N GLU A 82 76.82 -64.14 -8.29
CA GLU A 82 75.76 -63.86 -7.31
C GLU A 82 75.33 -62.37 -7.29
N ARG A 83 76.26 -61.44 -7.56
CA ARG A 83 75.94 -60.01 -7.75
C ARG A 83 75.13 -59.75 -9.02
N LEU A 84 75.52 -60.35 -10.15
CA LEU A 84 74.74 -60.32 -11.41
C LEU A 84 73.33 -60.88 -11.18
N LYS A 85 73.22 -62.02 -10.48
CA LYS A 85 71.96 -62.66 -10.10
C LYS A 85 71.05 -61.74 -9.28
N SER A 86 71.51 -61.21 -8.16
CA SER A 86 70.69 -60.28 -7.36
C SER A 86 70.28 -59.03 -8.15
N SER A 87 71.14 -58.54 -9.05
CA SER A 87 70.84 -57.40 -9.91
C SER A 87 69.78 -57.72 -10.97
N PHE A 88 69.85 -58.88 -11.65
CA PHE A 88 68.82 -59.32 -12.60
C PHE A 88 67.47 -59.55 -11.89
N GLU A 89 67.48 -60.11 -10.69
CA GLU A 89 66.26 -60.29 -9.87
C GLU A 89 65.63 -58.93 -9.51
N ARG A 90 66.44 -57.94 -9.10
CA ARG A 90 65.97 -56.56 -8.86
C ARG A 90 65.39 -55.93 -10.13
N ILE A 91 66.09 -56.01 -11.27
CA ILE A 91 65.63 -55.45 -12.55
C ILE A 91 64.27 -56.05 -12.97
N ILE A 92 64.10 -57.36 -12.83
CA ILE A 92 62.83 -58.05 -13.12
C ILE A 92 61.71 -57.58 -12.17
N ASN A 93 61.99 -57.43 -10.88
CA ASN A 93 61.02 -56.93 -9.90
C ASN A 93 60.63 -55.46 -10.17
N ILE A 94 61.59 -54.62 -10.53
CA ILE A 94 61.36 -53.23 -10.95
C ILE A 94 60.49 -53.18 -12.22
N GLN A 95 60.77 -54.03 -13.22
CA GLN A 95 59.98 -54.13 -14.44
C GLN A 95 58.53 -54.56 -14.15
N ASN A 96 58.33 -55.54 -13.26
CA ASN A 96 57.01 -55.97 -12.81
C ASN A 96 56.25 -54.82 -12.10
N ARG A 97 56.93 -54.03 -11.25
CA ARG A 97 56.32 -52.86 -10.59
C ARG A 97 55.98 -51.76 -11.60
N ILE A 98 56.84 -51.47 -12.57
CA ILE A 98 56.56 -50.51 -13.66
C ILE A 98 55.34 -50.95 -14.48
N ASN A 99 55.17 -52.25 -14.74
CA ASN A 99 53.98 -52.77 -15.42
C ASN A 99 52.70 -52.59 -14.58
N SER A 100 52.75 -52.87 -13.27
CA SER A 100 51.65 -52.52 -12.34
C SER A 100 51.30 -51.04 -12.42
N LEU A 101 52.30 -50.16 -12.35
CA LEU A 101 52.12 -48.71 -12.41
C LEU A 101 51.53 -48.25 -13.74
N ASN A 102 51.89 -48.86 -14.87
CA ASN A 102 51.27 -48.57 -16.17
C ASN A 102 49.76 -48.89 -16.17
N HIS A 103 49.35 -50.02 -15.56
CA HIS A 103 47.93 -50.36 -15.41
C HIS A 103 47.21 -49.43 -14.42
N GLU A 104 47.85 -49.09 -13.29
CA GLU A 104 47.31 -48.12 -12.32
C GLU A 104 47.08 -46.75 -12.97
N ILE A 105 48.07 -46.20 -13.68
CA ILE A 105 47.98 -44.93 -14.43
C ILE A 105 46.87 -44.99 -15.50
N THR A 106 46.75 -46.10 -16.24
CA THR A 106 45.70 -46.28 -17.26
C THR A 106 44.30 -46.27 -16.63
N ASN A 107 44.12 -46.95 -15.51
CA ASN A 107 42.84 -46.99 -14.79
C ASN A 107 42.47 -45.61 -14.22
N ILE A 108 43.44 -44.87 -13.68
CA ILE A 108 43.23 -43.50 -13.20
C ILE A 108 42.88 -42.55 -14.36
N GLN A 109 43.55 -42.66 -15.51
CA GLN A 109 43.21 -41.89 -16.72
C GLN A 109 41.78 -42.17 -17.21
N ASN A 110 41.35 -43.44 -17.17
CA ASN A 110 39.97 -43.80 -17.49
C ASN A 110 38.95 -43.21 -16.49
N ARG A 111 39.29 -43.17 -15.19
CA ARG A 111 38.45 -42.48 -14.18
C ARG A 111 38.38 -40.97 -14.42
N ILE A 112 39.50 -40.31 -14.73
CA ILE A 112 39.56 -38.89 -15.11
C ILE A 112 38.68 -38.62 -16.34
N ASN A 113 38.70 -39.50 -17.34
CA ASN A 113 37.85 -39.37 -18.53
C ASN A 113 36.35 -39.51 -18.19
N SER A 114 35.97 -40.47 -17.34
CA SER A 114 34.60 -40.58 -16.80
C SER A 114 34.16 -39.27 -16.12
N LEU A 115 35.01 -38.74 -15.23
CA LEU A 115 34.71 -37.52 -14.49
C LEU A 115 34.60 -36.30 -15.41
N ASN A 116 35.40 -36.20 -16.47
CA ASN A 116 35.24 -35.16 -17.49
C ASN A 116 33.84 -35.24 -18.15
N HIS A 117 33.37 -36.43 -18.53
CA HIS A 117 32.02 -36.59 -19.09
C HIS A 117 30.91 -36.29 -18.07
N GLU A 118 31.06 -36.71 -16.82
CA GLU A 118 30.14 -36.39 -15.71
C GLU A 118 30.04 -34.86 -15.50
N ILE A 119 31.18 -34.16 -15.44
CA ILE A 119 31.25 -32.69 -15.32
C ILE A 119 30.60 -32.00 -16.53
N THR A 120 30.84 -32.47 -17.76
CA THR A 120 30.21 -31.93 -18.98
C THR A 120 28.68 -32.10 -18.96
N ASN A 121 28.19 -33.26 -18.53
CA ASN A 121 26.74 -33.52 -18.42
C ASN A 121 26.08 -32.62 -17.37
N ILE A 122 26.72 -32.42 -16.22
CA ILE A 122 26.26 -31.49 -15.18
C ILE A 122 26.25 -30.05 -15.70
N GLN A 123 27.30 -29.62 -16.42
CA GLN A 123 27.33 -28.29 -17.05
C GLN A 123 26.19 -28.09 -18.06
N ASN A 124 25.87 -29.11 -18.87
CA ASN A 124 24.73 -29.08 -19.79
C ASN A 124 23.39 -28.98 -19.04
N ARG A 125 23.23 -29.66 -17.90
CA ARG A 125 22.02 -29.52 -17.04
C ARG A 125 21.93 -28.12 -16.42
N ILE A 126 23.04 -27.53 -15.96
CA ILE A 126 23.09 -26.15 -15.47
C ILE A 126 22.68 -25.17 -16.59
N ASN A 127 23.14 -25.37 -17.82
CA ASN A 127 22.76 -24.55 -18.97
C ASN A 127 21.27 -24.67 -19.29
N SER A 128 20.68 -25.88 -19.27
CA SER A 128 19.23 -26.09 -19.36
C SER A 128 18.48 -25.28 -18.30
N LEU A 129 18.90 -25.40 -17.04
CA LEU A 129 18.26 -24.71 -15.92
C LEU A 129 18.36 -23.19 -16.04
N ASN A 130 19.48 -22.65 -16.53
CA ASN A 130 19.60 -21.22 -16.82
C ASN A 130 18.58 -20.76 -17.89
N HIS A 131 18.32 -21.56 -18.93
CA HIS A 131 17.27 -21.25 -19.91
C HIS A 131 15.86 -21.41 -19.32
N GLU A 132 15.60 -22.44 -18.51
CA GLU A 132 14.32 -22.62 -17.79
C GLU A 132 14.03 -21.40 -16.87
N ILE A 133 15.03 -20.94 -16.10
CA ILE A 133 14.94 -19.75 -15.24
C ILE A 133 14.74 -18.46 -16.06
N SER A 134 15.47 -18.30 -17.17
CA SER A 134 15.31 -17.12 -18.03
C SER A 134 13.92 -17.04 -18.66
N ASN A 135 13.33 -18.18 -19.05
CA ASN A 135 11.96 -18.24 -19.55
C ASN A 135 10.94 -17.90 -18.46
N LEU A 136 11.15 -18.39 -17.23
CA LEU A 136 10.29 -18.07 -16.08
C LEU A 136 10.36 -16.58 -15.68
N ASN A 137 11.52 -15.93 -15.80
CA ASN A 137 11.62 -14.47 -15.64
C ASN A 137 10.74 -13.75 -16.68
N ASN A 138 10.93 -14.04 -17.98
CA ASN A 138 10.15 -13.44 -19.06
C ASN A 138 8.63 -13.69 -18.93
N GLN A 139 8.24 -14.85 -18.39
CA GLN A 139 6.84 -15.18 -18.07
C GLN A 139 6.31 -14.42 -16.84
N THR A 140 7.17 -14.06 -15.88
CA THR A 140 6.81 -13.27 -14.68
C THR A 140 6.61 -11.79 -15.00
N ASP A 141 7.26 -11.28 -16.06
CA ASP A 141 7.05 -9.90 -16.53
C ASP A 141 5.64 -9.67 -17.11
N GLN A 142 4.98 -10.71 -17.65
CA GLN A 142 3.62 -10.60 -18.18
C GLN A 142 2.56 -10.26 -17.11
N PRO A 143 2.44 -11.00 -15.98
CA PRO A 143 1.52 -10.61 -14.90
C PRO A 143 1.93 -9.30 -14.21
N ASN A 144 3.23 -8.96 -14.12
CA ASN A 144 3.65 -7.63 -13.65
C ASN A 144 3.03 -6.52 -14.52
N GLN A 145 3.22 -6.57 -15.84
CA GLN A 145 2.65 -5.59 -16.78
C GLN A 145 1.11 -5.58 -16.76
N ALA A 146 0.45 -6.72 -16.51
CA ALA A 146 -1.00 -6.78 -16.40
C ALA A 146 -1.52 -6.12 -15.11
N LEU A 147 -0.84 -6.32 -13.97
CA LEU A 147 -1.14 -5.65 -12.71
C LEU A 147 -0.91 -4.14 -12.81
N ASP A 148 0.19 -3.71 -13.46
CA ASP A 148 0.49 -2.28 -13.67
C ASP A 148 -0.58 -1.58 -14.52
N ARG A 149 -1.09 -2.24 -15.57
CA ARG A 149 -2.21 -1.71 -16.38
C ARG A 149 -3.49 -1.59 -15.56
N LEU A 150 -3.85 -2.62 -14.78
CA LEU A 150 -5.02 -2.56 -13.90
C LEU A 150 -4.89 -1.45 -12.84
N ASN A 151 -3.68 -1.25 -12.28
CA ASN A 151 -3.40 -0.15 -11.35
C ASN A 151 -3.58 1.23 -12.02
N GLN A 152 -3.09 1.40 -13.25
CA GLN A 152 -3.27 2.65 -14.03
C GLN A 152 -4.74 2.91 -14.38
N GLU A 153 -5.49 1.89 -14.80
CA GLU A 153 -6.92 2.00 -15.08
C GLU A 153 -7.73 2.37 -13.83
N ILE A 154 -7.42 1.77 -12.68
CA ILE A 154 -8.05 2.10 -11.39
C ILE A 154 -7.70 3.51 -10.93
N ALA A 155 -6.46 3.98 -11.13
CA ALA A 155 -6.08 5.37 -10.86
C ALA A 155 -6.87 6.35 -11.74
N GLY A 156 -7.05 6.05 -13.03
CA GLY A 156 -7.89 6.82 -13.95
C GLY A 156 -9.35 6.94 -13.47
N ILE A 157 -9.96 5.81 -13.09
CA ILE A 157 -11.35 5.81 -12.58
C ILE A 157 -11.47 6.58 -11.25
N ASN A 158 -10.47 6.50 -10.36
CA ASN A 158 -10.45 7.29 -9.13
C ASN A 158 -10.37 8.80 -9.38
N HIS A 159 -9.60 9.24 -10.39
CA HIS A 159 -9.61 10.64 -10.82
C HIS A 159 -10.97 11.07 -11.38
N GLU A 160 -11.64 10.21 -12.16
CA GLU A 160 -12.99 10.48 -12.69
C GLU A 160 -14.07 10.54 -11.59
N ILE A 161 -14.01 9.65 -10.59
CA ILE A 161 -14.84 9.73 -9.39
C ILE A 161 -14.61 11.06 -8.67
N THR A 162 -13.35 11.44 -8.45
CA THR A 162 -12.98 12.69 -7.76
C THR A 162 -13.50 13.92 -8.51
N ALA A 163 -13.43 13.92 -9.84
CA ALA A 163 -13.98 14.99 -10.69
C ALA A 163 -15.51 15.07 -10.57
N ASN A 164 -16.21 13.93 -10.61
CA ASN A 164 -17.66 13.89 -10.46
C ASN A 164 -18.13 14.27 -9.05
N GLU A 165 -17.45 13.84 -7.99
CA GLU A 165 -17.76 14.22 -6.60
C GLU A 165 -17.59 15.74 -6.37
N ASN A 166 -16.58 16.37 -7.00
CA ASN A 166 -16.44 17.83 -6.97
C ASN A 166 -17.50 18.55 -7.83
N ALA A 167 -17.88 17.97 -8.97
CA ALA A 167 -18.96 18.50 -9.81
C ALA A 167 -20.36 18.33 -9.18
N ILE A 168 -20.54 17.38 -8.26
CA ILE A 168 -21.75 17.25 -7.42
C ILE A 168 -21.79 18.37 -6.38
N LYS A 169 -20.71 18.59 -5.60
CA LYS A 169 -20.66 19.66 -4.59
C LYS A 169 -21.02 21.02 -5.17
N GLN A 170 -20.46 21.36 -6.34
CA GLN A 170 -20.79 22.61 -7.04
C GLN A 170 -22.26 22.71 -7.48
N ASP A 171 -22.91 21.59 -7.81
CA ASP A 171 -24.32 21.57 -8.19
C ASP A 171 -25.24 21.56 -6.96
N GLU A 172 -24.82 20.96 -5.84
CA GLU A 172 -25.49 21.05 -4.54
C GLU A 172 -25.44 22.48 -3.99
N GLU A 173 -24.32 23.20 -4.12
CA GLU A 173 -24.20 24.63 -3.80
C GLU A 173 -25.18 25.49 -4.62
N LYS A 174 -25.22 25.28 -5.95
CA LYS A 174 -26.19 25.96 -6.84
C LYS A 174 -27.64 25.62 -6.48
N LEU A 175 -27.91 24.38 -6.12
CA LEU A 175 -29.23 23.91 -5.71
C LEU A 175 -29.68 24.57 -4.41
N ASN A 176 -28.82 24.62 -3.40
CA ASN A 176 -29.08 25.31 -2.13
C ASN A 176 -29.38 26.80 -2.35
N ALA A 177 -28.64 27.47 -3.25
CA ALA A 177 -28.93 28.86 -3.62
C ALA A 177 -30.30 29.03 -4.31
N LEU A 178 -30.69 28.10 -5.20
CA LEU A 178 -32.01 28.09 -5.84
C LEU A 178 -33.15 27.78 -4.85
N GLU A 179 -32.94 26.89 -3.88
CA GLU A 179 -33.94 26.60 -2.84
C GLU A 179 -34.13 27.78 -1.88
N LEU A 180 -33.05 28.45 -1.46
CA LEU A 180 -33.14 29.71 -0.71
C LEU A 180 -33.90 30.78 -1.48
N GLN A 181 -33.58 30.97 -2.77
CA GLN A 181 -34.27 31.96 -3.61
C GLN A 181 -35.77 31.64 -3.79
N THR A 182 -36.13 30.37 -4.00
CA THR A 182 -37.53 29.96 -4.17
C THR A 182 -38.30 30.00 -2.85
N ASN A 183 -37.68 29.74 -1.70
CA ASN A 183 -38.31 29.87 -0.38
C ASN A 183 -38.60 31.34 -0.04
N ALA A 184 -37.65 32.26 -0.24
CA ALA A 184 -37.89 33.70 -0.09
C ALA A 184 -39.02 34.19 -1.03
N LYS A 185 -39.08 33.67 -2.28
CA LYS A 185 -40.19 33.94 -3.20
C LYS A 185 -41.54 33.39 -2.71
N LYS A 186 -41.59 32.23 -2.04
CA LYS A 186 -42.83 31.70 -1.43
C LYS A 186 -43.35 32.64 -0.33
N GLU A 187 -42.51 33.04 0.61
CA GLU A 187 -42.86 33.96 1.71
C GLU A 187 -43.43 35.29 1.18
N ILE A 188 -42.82 35.81 0.11
CA ILE A 188 -43.31 36.98 -0.62
C ILE A 188 -44.72 36.72 -1.22
N THR A 189 -44.98 35.57 -1.85
CA THR A 189 -46.33 35.26 -2.38
C THR A 189 -47.38 35.09 -1.28
N GLU A 190 -47.02 34.56 -0.11
CA GLU A 190 -47.93 34.53 1.04
C GLU A 190 -48.20 35.92 1.61
N SER A 191 -47.18 36.76 1.69
CA SER A 191 -47.29 38.15 2.14
C SER A 191 -48.21 38.94 1.21
N LEU A 192 -48.10 38.73 -0.11
CA LEU A 192 -49.02 39.28 -1.10
C LEU A 192 -50.47 38.80 -0.93
N LYS A 193 -50.71 37.52 -0.59
CA LYS A 193 -52.05 37.00 -0.26
C LYS A 193 -52.61 37.66 1.01
N LYS A 194 -51.81 37.73 2.08
CA LYS A 194 -52.18 38.36 3.36
C LYS A 194 -52.49 39.85 3.17
N LEU A 195 -51.73 40.55 2.33
CA LEU A 195 -51.97 41.94 1.94
C LEU A 195 -53.30 42.11 1.18
N GLU A 196 -53.63 41.21 0.24
CA GLU A 196 -54.90 41.28 -0.50
C GLU A 196 -56.11 41.01 0.41
N GLU A 197 -56.01 40.09 1.38
CA GLU A 197 -57.01 39.94 2.43
C GLU A 197 -57.19 41.21 3.27
N LEU A 198 -56.08 41.87 3.67
CA LEU A 198 -56.12 43.11 4.45
C LEU A 198 -56.78 44.24 3.63
N LYS A 199 -56.51 44.34 2.32
CA LYS A 199 -57.20 45.24 1.40
C LYS A 199 -58.70 44.95 1.33
N GLN A 200 -59.11 43.68 1.27
CA GLN A 200 -60.53 43.31 1.30
C GLN A 200 -61.19 43.64 2.66
N LYS A 201 -60.49 43.42 3.77
CA LYS A 201 -60.93 43.79 5.13
C LYS A 201 -61.12 45.32 5.24
N LEU A 202 -60.15 46.12 4.77
CA LEU A 202 -60.27 47.58 4.68
C LEU A 202 -61.44 48.01 3.79
N LYS A 203 -61.63 47.37 2.63
CA LYS A 203 -62.74 47.64 1.69
C LYS A 203 -64.12 47.33 2.28
N LYS A 204 -64.22 46.33 3.17
CA LYS A 204 -65.44 46.06 3.97
C LYS A 204 -65.67 47.13 5.03
N LEU A 205 -64.66 47.47 5.84
CA LEU A 205 -64.75 48.51 6.87
C LEU A 205 -65.11 49.89 6.28
N LYS A 206 -64.49 50.27 5.15
CA LYS A 206 -64.81 51.51 4.40
C LYS A 206 -66.22 51.55 3.80
N LYS A 207 -66.91 50.41 3.66
CA LYS A 207 -68.34 50.39 3.27
C LYS A 207 -69.28 50.65 4.46
N GLN A 208 -68.83 50.43 5.69
CA GLN A 208 -69.60 50.72 6.92
C GLN A 208 -69.44 52.18 7.39
N SER A 209 -68.67 53.03 6.68
CA SER A 209 -68.15 54.30 7.21
C SER A 209 -68.08 55.46 6.19
N LYS A 210 -69.17 55.69 5.43
CA LYS A 210 -69.42 56.92 4.63
C LYS A 210 -70.81 57.47 5.01
N TRP A 211 -71.10 58.78 5.12
CA TRP A 211 -70.50 60.05 4.62
C TRP A 211 -70.65 61.13 5.74
N LYS A 212 -70.12 62.38 5.80
CA LYS A 212 -69.09 63.22 5.13
C LYS A 212 -68.89 63.15 3.62
N LYS A 213 -68.79 64.28 2.89
CA LYS A 213 -68.33 65.66 3.24
C LYS A 213 -69.30 66.76 2.71
N GLU A 214 -69.25 68.08 2.99
CA GLU A 214 -68.77 69.01 4.06
C GLU A 214 -69.41 70.41 3.79
N PHE A 215 -68.86 71.55 4.26
CA PHE A 215 -69.51 72.89 4.23
C PHE A 215 -68.50 74.04 4.02
N ASN A 216 -68.79 74.99 3.11
CA ASN A 216 -68.02 76.23 2.88
C ASN A 216 -68.95 77.45 3.07
N PHE A 217 -68.50 78.47 3.79
CA PHE A 217 -69.12 79.80 3.80
C PHE A 217 -68.21 80.83 3.12
N LEU A 218 -68.81 81.69 2.30
CA LEU A 218 -68.30 83.01 1.93
C LEU A 218 -69.10 84.06 2.72
N THR A 219 -68.59 85.29 2.79
CA THR A 219 -69.11 86.45 3.57
C THR A 219 -69.01 86.28 5.10
N ASP A 220 -68.49 87.26 5.88
CA ASP A 220 -67.76 88.49 5.53
C ASP A 220 -66.71 88.83 6.61
N ASN A 221 -65.73 89.67 6.24
CA ASN A 221 -64.61 90.13 7.08
C ASN A 221 -65.00 91.40 7.87
N PRO A 222 -64.51 91.62 9.10
CA PRO A 222 -63.37 92.55 9.30
C PRO A 222 -62.53 92.26 10.57
N PRO A 223 -61.64 93.17 11.01
CA PRO A 223 -60.36 93.55 10.45
C PRO A 223 -59.17 92.93 11.22
N ASN A 224 -57.95 93.36 10.91
CA ASN A 224 -56.69 92.98 11.58
C ASN A 224 -56.45 93.82 12.88
N ILE A 225 -55.38 93.48 13.64
CA ILE A 225 -54.56 94.31 14.57
C ILE A 225 -54.66 94.03 16.10
N GLN A 226 -53.65 93.28 16.60
CA GLN A 226 -52.86 93.45 17.85
C GLN A 226 -53.51 93.32 19.28
N ALA A 227 -52.62 93.27 20.30
CA ALA A 227 -52.81 93.09 21.75
C ALA A 227 -53.50 91.77 22.21
N LYS A 228 -52.90 90.82 22.96
CA LYS A 228 -51.73 90.70 23.87
C LYS A 228 -51.97 91.10 25.35
N GLN A 229 -52.13 90.05 26.18
CA GLN A 229 -51.91 89.95 27.64
C GLN A 229 -52.82 90.68 28.65
N GLU A 230 -53.16 89.92 29.71
CA GLU A 230 -53.24 90.30 31.14
C GLU A 230 -54.09 91.49 31.61
N SER A 231 -55.05 91.25 32.51
CA SER A 231 -54.95 91.55 33.97
C SER A 231 -56.32 91.52 34.67
N ALA A 232 -56.32 91.52 36.02
CA ALA A 232 -57.47 91.69 36.95
C ALA A 232 -58.66 90.70 36.78
N LEU A 233 -59.15 89.96 37.80
CA LEU A 233 -59.10 90.12 39.26
C LEU A 233 -59.83 91.38 39.77
N ASN A 234 -61.17 91.35 39.73
CA ASN A 234 -61.97 92.00 40.77
C ASN A 234 -63.31 91.28 41.01
N ARG A 235 -63.77 91.33 42.26
CA ARG A 235 -65.11 90.85 42.68
C ARG A 235 -66.07 92.03 42.69
N SER A 236 -67.35 91.81 42.40
CA SER A 236 -68.44 92.30 43.27
C SER A 236 -69.81 91.73 42.90
N SER A 237 -70.55 91.33 43.95
CA SER A 237 -72.01 91.29 44.09
C SER A 237 -72.89 91.49 42.84
N SER A 238 -73.62 90.48 42.34
CA SER A 238 -74.74 89.76 42.98
C SER A 238 -76.06 90.53 43.05
N GLU A 239 -77.12 89.89 42.53
CA GLU A 239 -78.53 90.03 42.93
C GLU A 239 -79.17 91.43 42.84
N ASN A 240 -80.15 91.56 41.94
CA ASN A 240 -81.57 91.72 42.31
C ASN A 240 -82.38 91.33 41.04
N ALA A 241 -83.41 90.49 41.10
CA ALA A 241 -84.63 90.69 41.87
C ALA A 241 -85.38 91.98 41.48
N LEU A 242 -85.56 92.19 40.17
CA LEU A 242 -86.88 92.56 39.65
C LEU A 242 -87.66 91.24 39.47
N MET A 243 -88.85 91.02 40.05
CA MET A 243 -89.63 91.88 40.95
C MET A 243 -89.88 93.30 40.40
N ASN A 244 -90.38 93.39 39.17
CA ASN A 244 -91.65 94.08 39.00
C ASN A 244 -92.48 93.31 37.97
N PHE A 245 -93.49 92.52 38.36
CA PHE A 245 -94.70 92.88 39.11
C PHE A 245 -95.67 93.68 38.23
N PHE A 246 -96.72 92.98 37.79
CA PHE A 246 -98.03 93.53 37.40
C PHE A 246 -98.03 94.55 36.24
N LEU A 247 -97.91 94.03 35.01
CA LEU A 247 -99.02 94.24 34.08
C LEU A 247 -100.01 93.09 34.28
N THR A 248 -100.91 93.26 35.26
CA THR A 248 -101.80 92.23 35.88
C THR A 248 -101.02 91.13 36.62
N ALA A 249 -101.21 90.90 37.93
CA ALA A 249 -102.43 90.55 38.70
C ALA A 249 -102.87 89.09 38.44
N PRO A 250 -103.12 88.29 39.49
CA PRO A 250 -103.92 88.68 40.66
C PRO A 250 -103.17 88.91 41.98
N TYR A 251 -103.71 89.84 42.78
CA TYR A 251 -103.51 89.86 44.23
C TYR A 251 -104.46 88.86 44.93
N ALA A 252 -104.12 87.58 44.81
CA ALA A 252 -104.52 86.47 45.66
C ALA A 252 -103.46 85.38 45.40
N ILE A 253 -102.66 84.91 46.36
CA ILE A 253 -102.92 84.72 47.79
C ILE A 253 -101.97 85.59 48.64
N LEU A 254 -102.38 86.83 48.93
CA LEU A 254 -101.85 87.60 50.07
C LEU A 254 -102.36 86.97 51.38
N PRO A 255 -101.59 86.99 52.48
CA PRO A 255 -101.46 88.22 53.25
C PRO A 255 -100.05 88.52 53.80
N LYS A 256 -99.52 89.70 53.47
CA LYS A 256 -98.62 90.44 54.37
C LYS A 256 -99.46 91.01 55.52
N GLY A 257 -99.82 90.13 56.46
CA GLY A 257 -100.72 90.46 57.55
C GLY A 257 -100.06 91.31 58.63
N PHE A 258 -100.15 92.64 58.50
CA PHE A 258 -100.32 93.65 59.57
C PHE A 258 -99.25 93.76 60.68
N ILE A 259 -98.75 92.68 61.27
CA ILE A 259 -98.00 92.68 62.54
C ILE A 259 -96.62 93.38 62.43
N PHE A 260 -95.98 93.41 61.27
CA PHE A 260 -94.72 94.14 61.05
C PHE A 260 -94.86 95.53 60.38
N GLU A 261 -96.05 95.90 59.90
CA GLU A 261 -96.29 97.14 59.12
C GLU A 261 -97.51 97.95 59.63
N TYR A 262 -98.21 97.49 60.69
CA TYR A 262 -99.17 98.27 61.49
C TYR A 262 -98.73 98.47 62.96
N HIS A 263 -98.11 97.47 63.62
CA HIS A 263 -97.32 97.78 64.84
C HIS A 263 -96.05 98.58 64.53
N ASN A 264 -95.60 98.49 63.27
CA ASN A 264 -94.97 99.56 62.51
C ASN A 264 -94.09 100.48 63.37
N PRO A 265 -92.75 100.48 63.13
CA PRO A 265 -91.14 99.76 63.99
C PRO A 265 -90.57 100.06 65.45
N GLY A 266 -89.90 101.24 65.66
CA GLY A 266 -89.08 101.86 66.72
C GLY A 266 -88.81 103.41 66.54
N LYS A 267 -89.79 104.24 66.05
CA LYS A 267 -89.78 105.68 65.53
C LYS A 267 -90.89 106.03 64.47
N GLU A 268 -91.95 106.83 64.68
CA GLU A 268 -92.60 107.30 65.91
C GLU A 268 -93.74 106.37 66.37
N THR A 269 -94.55 105.81 65.46
CA THR A 269 -95.51 104.71 65.80
C THR A 269 -94.80 103.42 66.21
N TYR A 270 -93.54 103.36 65.82
CA TYR A 270 -92.68 102.19 65.64
C TYR A 270 -92.24 101.84 67.13
N ASN A 271 -92.61 100.64 67.68
CA ASN A 271 -92.24 100.02 68.99
C ASN A 271 -91.87 98.50 68.89
N ALA A 272 -90.88 98.01 69.66
CA ALA A 272 -90.06 96.83 69.31
C ALA A 272 -90.05 95.60 70.29
N LEU A 273 -90.87 95.54 71.35
CA LEU A 273 -90.72 94.50 72.41
C LEU A 273 -91.47 93.16 72.20
N ASN A 274 -92.21 92.96 71.11
CA ASN A 274 -93.03 91.75 70.87
C ASN A 274 -92.71 91.07 69.52
N ALA A 275 -91.53 90.46 69.40
CA ALA A 275 -91.20 89.60 68.25
C ALA A 275 -91.88 88.21 68.41
N PRO A 276 -92.77 87.76 67.50
CA PRO A 276 -93.48 86.48 67.67
C PRO A 276 -92.55 85.26 67.53
N ASN A 277 -92.77 84.24 68.36
CA ASN A 277 -92.12 82.94 68.23
C ASN A 277 -93.02 81.96 67.45
N ASN A 278 -92.43 81.11 66.62
CA ASN A 278 -93.10 80.43 65.51
C ASN A 278 -93.79 79.09 65.90
N MET A 279 -94.01 78.83 67.19
CA MET A 279 -94.40 77.49 67.71
C MET A 279 -95.78 77.42 68.40
N ASP A 280 -96.44 78.54 68.70
CA ASP A 280 -97.60 78.57 69.62
C ASP A 280 -98.95 78.11 69.02
N GLY A 281 -98.95 77.59 67.78
CA GLY A 281 -100.18 77.18 67.07
C GLY A 281 -100.92 75.97 67.65
N ILE A 282 -100.31 75.22 68.58
CA ILE A 282 -100.81 73.90 69.03
C ILE A 282 -102.06 73.98 69.92
N ASN A 283 -102.29 75.09 70.65
CA ASN A 283 -103.29 75.14 71.73
C ASN A 283 -104.32 76.29 71.65
N ASN A 284 -104.92 76.47 70.46
CA ASN A 284 -106.34 76.85 70.29
C ASN A 284 -106.88 78.05 71.11
N ARG A 285 -106.08 79.11 71.32
CA ARG A 285 -106.45 80.30 72.12
C ARG A 285 -106.93 81.50 71.28
N PHE A 286 -107.99 81.24 70.52
CA PHE A 286 -108.98 82.22 70.06
C PHE A 286 -108.57 83.24 68.97
N LYS A 287 -109.48 83.80 68.17
CA LYS A 287 -110.90 83.41 67.95
C LYS A 287 -111.31 83.37 66.47
N THR A 288 -110.46 83.85 65.58
CA THR A 288 -110.66 83.90 64.13
C THR A 288 -109.38 83.40 63.47
N ASN A 289 -109.39 82.14 63.03
CA ASN A 289 -108.24 81.55 62.33
C ASN A 289 -108.05 82.27 60.99
N ALA A 290 -106.85 82.79 60.72
CA ALA A 290 -106.53 83.51 59.49
C ALA A 290 -106.76 82.66 58.23
N LEU A 291 -106.58 81.34 58.29
CA LEU A 291 -106.91 80.43 57.19
C LEU A 291 -108.41 80.41 56.85
N ASN A 292 -109.30 80.59 57.83
CA ASN A 292 -110.75 80.60 57.59
C ASN A 292 -111.26 81.96 57.06
N GLN A 293 -110.57 83.07 57.32
CA GLN A 293 -111.03 84.40 56.87
C GLN A 293 -110.70 84.72 55.40
N VAL A 294 -109.78 83.97 54.77
CA VAL A 294 -109.47 84.12 53.33
C VAL A 294 -110.44 83.31 52.46
N LEU A 295 -111.07 82.26 52.99
CA LEU A 295 -111.91 81.33 52.23
C LEU A 295 -113.35 81.81 51.97
N ASP A 296 -113.82 82.86 52.65
CA ASP A 296 -115.26 83.17 52.77
C ASP A 296 -115.64 84.65 52.51
N ASN A 297 -114.85 85.38 51.70
CA ASN A 297 -115.20 86.74 51.27
C ASN A 297 -115.51 86.81 49.77
N SER A 298 -116.69 87.33 49.43
CA SER A 298 -117.47 86.90 48.26
C SER A 298 -117.24 87.68 46.96
N TYR A 299 -116.17 88.48 46.87
CA TYR A 299 -115.99 89.50 45.82
C TYR A 299 -115.19 89.09 44.56
N GLN A 300 -114.77 87.83 44.41
CA GLN A 300 -113.92 87.38 43.29
C GLN A 300 -114.58 86.38 42.30
N LYS A 301 -115.89 86.16 42.38
CA LYS A 301 -116.60 85.08 41.65
C LYS A 301 -116.66 85.23 40.10
N PHE A 302 -116.20 86.35 39.54
CA PHE A 302 -116.32 86.67 38.10
C PHE A 302 -115.04 87.28 37.48
N LEU A 303 -113.86 87.02 38.03
CA LEU A 303 -112.57 87.47 37.48
C LEU A 303 -111.80 86.31 36.81
N ALA A 304 -110.85 86.67 35.94
CA ALA A 304 -110.02 85.70 35.21
C ALA A 304 -109.10 84.92 36.18
N GLY A 305 -108.95 83.61 35.93
CA GLY A 305 -108.16 82.69 36.79
C GLY A 305 -108.99 81.65 37.56
N ASN A 306 -110.28 81.50 37.25
CA ASN A 306 -111.18 80.48 37.81
C ASN A 306 -111.64 79.51 36.70
N ASP A 307 -111.76 78.22 37.01
CA ASP A 307 -112.22 77.14 36.11
C ASP A 307 -113.57 77.42 35.39
N SER A 308 -114.37 78.35 35.92
CA SER A 308 -115.67 78.76 35.37
C SER A 308 -115.57 79.82 34.25
N TYR A 309 -114.39 80.39 33.98
CA TYR A 309 -114.21 81.46 32.99
C TYR A 309 -113.72 80.93 31.64
N ASN A 310 -114.60 80.95 30.62
CA ASN A 310 -114.29 80.47 29.26
C ASN A 310 -114.31 81.63 28.25
N ALA A 311 -113.13 82.04 27.79
CA ALA A 311 -112.95 83.22 26.93
C ALA A 311 -113.22 83.00 25.43
N LEU A 312 -113.31 81.75 24.94
CA LEU A 312 -113.41 81.42 23.50
C LEU A 312 -114.58 80.47 23.19
N LYS A 313 -115.74 80.75 23.79
CA LYS A 313 -117.02 80.10 23.49
C LYS A 313 -117.60 80.61 22.15
N GLY A 314 -116.90 80.41 21.04
CA GLY A 314 -117.44 80.74 19.71
C GLY A 314 -116.45 80.66 18.53
N MET A 315 -116.52 79.54 17.78
CA MET A 315 -116.15 79.41 16.35
C MET A 315 -114.67 79.59 15.96
N GLU A 316 -114.10 78.92 14.94
CA GLU A 316 -114.55 77.77 14.14
C GLU A 316 -113.34 76.91 13.67
N GLN A 317 -113.56 75.71 13.14
CA GLN A 317 -112.50 74.82 12.62
C GLN A 317 -112.56 74.65 11.09
N VAL A 318 -111.43 74.84 10.40
CA VAL A 318 -111.22 74.32 9.03
C VAL A 318 -109.81 73.70 8.89
N LYS A 319 -109.65 72.75 7.96
CA LYS A 319 -108.54 71.78 7.90
C LYS A 319 -107.18 72.31 7.41
N ALA A 320 -106.15 72.02 8.21
CA ALA A 320 -104.85 71.40 7.89
C ALA A 320 -104.19 71.55 6.50
N LEU A 321 -102.87 71.84 6.53
CA LEU A 321 -101.86 71.42 5.54
C LEU A 321 -100.50 71.18 6.24
N LYS A 322 -99.60 70.36 5.65
CA LYS A 322 -98.33 69.89 6.26
C LYS A 322 -97.11 70.64 5.73
N PHE A 323 -96.12 70.94 6.58
CA PHE A 323 -94.77 71.38 6.15
C PHE A 323 -93.64 70.81 7.02
N TYR A 324 -92.38 71.06 6.64
CA TYR A 324 -91.21 70.20 6.90
C TYR A 324 -90.19 70.77 7.92
N ASP A 325 -89.34 69.90 8.47
CA ASP A 325 -88.28 70.22 9.42
C ASP A 325 -87.07 70.96 8.82
N LEU A 326 -86.42 71.79 9.64
CA LEU A 326 -85.16 72.48 9.33
C LEU A 326 -84.05 72.03 10.30
N VAL A 327 -83.01 71.38 9.78
CA VAL A 327 -81.84 70.96 10.56
C VAL A 327 -80.78 72.06 10.53
N LEU A 328 -80.19 72.36 11.68
CA LEU A 328 -79.10 73.32 11.86
C LEU A 328 -77.98 72.67 12.70
N ASN A 329 -76.73 72.99 12.38
CA ASN A 329 -75.54 72.37 12.98
C ASN A 329 -74.60 73.48 13.52
N PHE A 330 -74.10 73.32 14.73
CA PHE A 330 -73.37 74.36 15.47
C PHE A 330 -72.18 73.78 16.25
N ASN A 331 -71.25 74.64 16.66
CA ASN A 331 -70.11 74.26 17.50
C ASN A 331 -70.39 74.64 18.98
N GLU A 332 -70.19 73.72 19.91
CA GLU A 332 -70.77 73.75 21.28
C GLU A 332 -70.08 74.72 22.28
N GLN A 333 -69.33 75.73 21.81
CA GLN A 333 -68.46 76.57 22.65
C GLN A 333 -68.58 78.08 22.37
N SER A 334 -69.80 78.64 22.48
CA SER A 334 -70.01 80.09 22.44
C SER A 334 -71.09 80.53 23.43
N GLU A 335 -70.79 81.51 24.27
CA GLU A 335 -71.68 81.99 25.34
C GLU A 335 -72.95 82.68 24.80
N ASN A 336 -72.93 83.14 23.54
CA ASN A 336 -74.08 83.73 22.86
C ASN A 336 -75.03 82.69 22.21
N LEU A 337 -74.75 81.38 22.35
CA LEU A 337 -75.51 80.32 21.68
C LEU A 337 -76.97 80.22 22.16
N GLU A 338 -77.23 80.34 23.47
CA GLU A 338 -78.59 80.31 23.99
C GLU A 338 -79.43 81.48 23.48
N SER A 339 -78.88 82.70 23.48
CA SER A 339 -79.56 83.88 22.95
C SER A 339 -79.90 83.73 21.46
N ALA A 340 -78.95 83.22 20.67
CA ALA A 340 -79.15 82.98 19.24
C ALA A 340 -80.23 81.89 18.98
N LEU A 341 -80.22 80.81 19.76
CA LEU A 341 -81.24 79.75 19.68
C LEU A 341 -82.62 80.25 20.14
N PHE A 342 -82.68 81.06 21.20
CA PHE A 342 -83.92 81.65 21.73
C PHE A 342 -84.60 82.56 20.71
N PHE A 343 -83.89 83.55 20.15
CA PHE A 343 -84.45 84.43 19.11
C PHE A 343 -84.84 83.66 17.84
N LYS A 344 -84.06 82.64 17.45
CA LYS A 344 -84.39 81.80 16.28
C LYS A 344 -85.58 80.86 16.54
N GLN A 345 -85.77 80.40 17.78
CA GLN A 345 -86.96 79.64 18.14
C GLN A 345 -88.20 80.53 18.20
N ILE A 346 -88.11 81.78 18.68
CA ILE A 346 -89.21 82.75 18.62
C ILE A 346 -89.61 83.04 17.16
N SER A 347 -88.64 83.24 16.25
CA SER A 347 -88.94 83.52 14.83
C SER A 347 -89.58 82.35 14.07
N GLN A 348 -89.49 81.12 14.59
CA GLN A 348 -90.12 79.92 14.06
C GLN A 348 -91.42 79.55 14.82
N TYR A 349 -91.57 79.93 16.09
CA TYR A 349 -92.83 79.83 16.84
C TYR A 349 -93.92 80.70 16.20
N ALA A 350 -93.57 81.88 15.71
CA ALA A 350 -94.46 82.73 14.90
C ALA A 350 -94.92 82.08 13.58
N LYS A 351 -94.35 80.92 13.22
CA LYS A 351 -94.70 80.09 12.04
C LYS A 351 -95.19 78.68 12.44
N GLY A 352 -95.49 78.46 13.72
CA GLY A 352 -96.07 77.22 14.24
C GLY A 352 -95.12 76.03 14.40
N LEU A 353 -93.80 76.22 14.28
CA LEU A 353 -92.82 75.13 14.34
C LEU A 353 -92.13 75.03 15.71
N ARG A 354 -92.00 73.80 16.24
CA ARG A 354 -91.24 73.49 17.47
C ARG A 354 -89.95 72.75 17.13
N LEU A 355 -88.81 73.26 17.61
CA LEU A 355 -87.51 72.60 17.48
C LEU A 355 -87.37 71.44 18.49
N LYS A 356 -86.70 70.36 18.06
CA LYS A 356 -86.28 69.23 18.91
C LYS A 356 -84.79 68.97 18.65
N ILE A 357 -83.96 69.20 19.67
CA ILE A 357 -82.51 69.02 19.58
C ILE A 357 -82.15 67.56 19.87
N LEU A 358 -81.23 67.00 19.08
CA LEU A 358 -80.63 65.68 19.28
C LEU A 358 -79.11 65.81 19.11
N SER A 359 -78.35 65.45 20.14
CA SER A 359 -76.88 65.35 20.08
C SER A 359 -76.45 63.87 20.13
N ALA A 360 -75.39 63.52 19.40
CA ALA A 360 -74.90 62.15 19.28
C ALA A 360 -73.35 62.13 19.13
N PRO A 361 -72.60 61.61 20.13
CA PRO A 361 -71.14 61.61 20.09
C PRO A 361 -70.57 60.48 19.21
N ILE A 362 -69.53 60.79 18.44
CA ILE A 362 -68.80 59.81 17.62
C ILE A 362 -67.56 59.27 18.38
N SER A 363 -67.41 57.95 18.41
CA SER A 363 -66.26 57.26 19.01
C SER A 363 -64.93 57.60 18.30
N LYS A 364 -63.99 58.22 19.01
CA LYS A 364 -62.59 58.38 18.54
C LYS A 364 -61.85 57.05 18.37
N LYS A 365 -62.33 55.95 18.99
CA LYS A 365 -61.64 54.66 19.09
C LYS A 365 -61.58 53.89 17.77
N ASP A 366 -62.56 54.12 16.90
CA ASP A 366 -62.73 53.37 15.65
C ASP A 366 -62.02 54.06 14.47
N LEU A 367 -61.87 55.39 14.52
CA LEU A 367 -61.06 56.15 13.54
C LEU A 367 -59.58 55.75 13.62
N ALA A 368 -59.02 55.70 14.83
CA ALA A 368 -57.62 55.31 15.06
C ALA A 368 -57.33 53.85 14.66
N ARG A 369 -58.34 52.97 14.67
CA ARG A 369 -58.23 51.59 14.16
C ARG A 369 -58.12 51.54 12.64
N LEU A 370 -58.87 52.39 11.92
CA LEU A 370 -58.77 52.51 10.46
C LEU A 370 -57.41 53.05 10.05
N GLU A 371 -56.99 54.19 10.61
CA GLU A 371 -55.72 54.86 10.29
C GLU A 371 -54.50 53.95 10.53
N LYS A 372 -54.47 53.21 11.64
CA LYS A 372 -53.41 52.24 11.90
C LYS A 372 -53.37 51.13 10.84
N LEU A 373 -54.53 50.63 10.41
CA LEU A 373 -54.64 49.55 9.42
C LEU A 373 -54.27 50.01 8.01
N GLU A 374 -54.58 51.26 7.64
CA GLU A 374 -54.13 51.86 6.37
C GLU A 374 -52.61 52.05 6.34
N ASN A 375 -52.01 52.54 7.42
CA ASN A 375 -50.56 52.70 7.51
C ASN A 375 -49.82 51.36 7.43
N THR A 376 -50.33 50.30 8.07
CA THR A 376 -49.77 48.94 7.92
C THR A 376 -49.89 48.41 6.49
N ILE A 377 -51.03 48.62 5.81
CA ILE A 377 -51.18 48.24 4.39
C ILE A 377 -50.18 48.98 3.50
N LYS A 378 -49.98 50.29 3.71
CA LYS A 378 -49.03 51.09 2.92
C LYS A 378 -47.58 50.61 3.10
N GLN A 379 -47.17 50.28 4.32
CA GLN A 379 -45.84 49.74 4.62
C GLN A 379 -45.61 48.37 3.97
N GLU A 380 -46.60 47.47 4.01
CA GLU A 380 -46.55 46.17 3.32
C GLU A 380 -46.55 46.33 1.79
N GLU A 381 -47.32 47.28 1.23
CA GLU A 381 -47.25 47.61 -0.20
C GLU A 381 -45.87 48.12 -0.62
N GLU A 382 -45.23 48.97 0.18
CA GLU A 382 -43.90 49.50 -0.12
C GLU A 382 -42.80 48.42 -0.01
N ARG A 383 -42.90 47.49 0.96
CA ARG A 383 -41.98 46.33 1.06
C ARG A 383 -42.12 45.34 -0.11
N LEU A 384 -43.26 45.33 -0.81
CA LEU A 384 -43.58 44.38 -1.89
C LEU A 384 -43.59 45.00 -3.30
N LYS A 385 -43.19 46.28 -3.46
CA LYS A 385 -43.03 46.97 -4.75
C LYS A 385 -41.82 46.46 -5.54
N GLY A 386 -41.97 45.31 -6.18
CA GLY A 386 -41.01 44.78 -7.18
C GLY A 386 -41.21 43.31 -7.53
N SER A 387 -41.80 42.52 -6.63
CA SER A 387 -41.81 41.06 -6.71
C SER A 387 -42.98 40.46 -7.50
N LYS A 388 -43.23 40.94 -8.73
CA LYS A 388 -44.18 40.31 -9.66
C LYS A 388 -43.46 39.34 -10.60
N GLY A 389 -43.41 38.07 -10.20
CA GLY A 389 -42.88 37.00 -11.06
C GLY A 389 -43.00 35.61 -10.42
N LEU A 390 -44.10 34.91 -10.71
CA LEU A 390 -44.17 33.45 -10.55
C LEU A 390 -43.52 32.82 -11.78
N ASN A 391 -42.53 31.96 -11.60
CA ASN A 391 -41.76 31.41 -12.71
C ASN A 391 -41.56 29.90 -12.53
N VAL A 392 -42.44 29.11 -13.16
CA VAL A 392 -42.39 27.63 -13.18
C VAL A 392 -40.99 27.13 -13.58
N LYS A 393 -40.36 27.87 -14.51
CA LYS A 393 -38.99 27.65 -15.01
C LYS A 393 -37.92 27.55 -13.91
N GLU A 394 -38.09 28.22 -12.77
CA GLU A 394 -37.12 28.17 -11.67
C GLU A 394 -37.23 26.87 -10.86
N GLN A 395 -38.46 26.38 -10.65
CA GLN A 395 -38.71 25.08 -10.03
C GLN A 395 -38.31 23.94 -10.97
N GLU A 396 -38.59 24.08 -12.27
CA GLU A 396 -38.17 23.16 -13.33
C GLU A 396 -36.63 23.04 -13.41
N ASN A 397 -35.91 24.16 -13.32
CA ASN A 397 -34.44 24.17 -13.27
C ASN A 397 -33.91 23.46 -12.01
N ALA A 398 -34.51 23.69 -10.84
CA ALA A 398 -34.12 23.01 -9.60
C ALA A 398 -34.39 21.50 -9.65
N LEU A 399 -35.49 21.08 -10.30
CA LEU A 399 -35.80 19.66 -10.52
C LEU A 399 -34.73 18.99 -11.42
N LYS A 400 -34.43 19.60 -12.57
CA LYS A 400 -33.41 19.12 -13.52
C LYS A 400 -32.01 19.06 -12.88
N LEU A 401 -31.70 19.99 -11.98
CA LEU A 401 -30.44 19.98 -11.24
C LEU A 401 -30.38 18.80 -10.23
N LYS A 402 -31.48 18.50 -9.51
CA LYS A 402 -31.59 17.30 -8.66
C LYS A 402 -31.46 16.00 -9.46
N GLU A 403 -32.09 15.94 -10.64
CA GLU A 403 -31.97 14.80 -11.56
C GLU A 403 -30.53 14.63 -12.07
N SER A 404 -29.85 15.72 -12.41
CA SER A 404 -28.43 15.72 -12.82
C SER A 404 -27.49 15.26 -11.71
N ILE A 405 -27.67 15.76 -10.47
CA ILE A 405 -26.92 15.32 -9.28
C ILE A 405 -27.12 13.81 -9.07
N LYS A 406 -28.37 13.33 -9.10
CA LYS A 406 -28.67 11.90 -8.95
C LYS A 406 -28.06 11.04 -10.07
N ALA A 407 -28.04 11.53 -11.30
CA ALA A 407 -27.39 10.84 -12.42
C ALA A 407 -25.87 10.72 -12.19
N LYS A 408 -25.19 11.78 -11.72
CA LYS A 408 -23.77 11.75 -11.34
C LYS A 408 -23.50 10.81 -10.16
N GLN A 409 -24.36 10.80 -9.14
CA GLN A 409 -24.25 9.89 -8.00
C GLN A 409 -24.36 8.42 -8.44
N ASN A 410 -25.37 8.08 -9.25
CA ASN A 410 -25.50 6.75 -9.84
C ASN A 410 -24.28 6.38 -10.70
N TYR A 411 -23.74 7.33 -11.47
CA TYR A 411 -22.55 7.09 -12.28
C TYR A 411 -21.31 6.77 -11.41
N ILE A 412 -21.09 7.53 -10.33
CA ILE A 412 -20.04 7.23 -9.35
C ILE A 412 -20.18 5.83 -8.75
N GLU A 413 -21.40 5.34 -8.48
CA GLU A 413 -21.58 3.94 -8.05
C GLU A 413 -21.20 2.94 -9.15
N THR A 414 -21.51 3.20 -10.43
CA THR A 414 -21.04 2.34 -11.53
C THR A 414 -19.51 2.34 -11.65
N LEU A 415 -18.84 3.48 -11.45
CA LEU A 415 -17.38 3.59 -11.42
C LEU A 415 -16.76 2.86 -10.21
N LYS A 416 -17.36 2.98 -9.02
CA LYS A 416 -16.91 2.26 -7.79
C LYS A 416 -17.08 0.74 -7.94
N ASN A 417 -18.16 0.29 -8.60
CA ASN A 417 -18.34 -1.12 -8.96
C ASN A 417 -17.32 -1.59 -10.01
N ALA A 418 -16.96 -0.76 -10.99
CA ALA A 418 -15.92 -1.07 -11.97
C ALA A 418 -14.52 -1.19 -11.33
N ILE A 419 -14.19 -0.36 -10.34
CA ILE A 419 -12.96 -0.52 -9.55
C ILE A 419 -12.97 -1.86 -8.80
N ASN A 420 -14.05 -2.21 -8.11
CA ASN A 420 -14.17 -3.47 -7.38
C ASN A 420 -13.97 -4.69 -8.31
N GLN A 421 -14.54 -4.67 -9.52
CA GLN A 421 -14.31 -5.70 -10.53
C GLN A 421 -12.84 -5.78 -10.98
N LYS A 422 -12.17 -4.63 -11.18
CA LYS A 422 -10.75 -4.59 -11.58
C LYS A 422 -9.80 -5.03 -10.45
N GLU A 423 -10.10 -4.71 -9.19
CA GLU A 423 -9.35 -5.25 -8.03
C GLU A 423 -9.54 -6.78 -7.93
N GLN A 424 -10.78 -7.28 -8.06
CA GLN A 424 -11.04 -8.72 -8.08
C GLN A 424 -10.30 -9.44 -9.22
N ALA A 425 -10.10 -8.79 -10.36
CA ALA A 425 -9.33 -9.31 -11.49
C ALA A 425 -7.81 -9.37 -11.25
N LYS A 426 -7.25 -8.65 -10.25
CA LYS A 426 -5.82 -8.78 -9.88
C LYS A 426 -5.53 -10.11 -9.20
N ASN A 427 -6.43 -10.61 -8.35
CA ASN A 427 -6.25 -11.83 -7.56
C ASN A 427 -5.73 -13.04 -8.37
N PRO A 428 -6.34 -13.45 -9.52
CA PRO A 428 -5.82 -14.58 -10.31
C PRO A 428 -4.46 -14.28 -10.97
N ILE A 429 -4.18 -13.02 -11.33
CA ILE A 429 -2.91 -12.61 -11.94
C ILE A 429 -1.79 -12.66 -10.90
N GLU A 430 -2.07 -12.23 -9.67
CA GLU A 430 -1.13 -12.28 -8.56
C GLU A 430 -0.88 -13.73 -8.08
N GLN A 431 -1.90 -14.58 -8.08
CA GLN A 431 -1.73 -16.03 -7.88
C GLN A 431 -0.87 -16.66 -8.99
N GLN A 432 -1.09 -16.29 -10.25
CA GLN A 432 -0.26 -16.75 -11.38
C GLN A 432 1.20 -16.31 -11.22
N LYS A 433 1.46 -15.06 -10.82
CA LYS A 433 2.80 -14.55 -10.48
C LYS A 433 3.45 -15.37 -9.36
N GLN A 434 2.76 -15.58 -8.24
CA GLN A 434 3.28 -16.39 -7.13
C GLN A 434 3.52 -17.87 -7.49
N ASN A 435 2.86 -18.40 -8.52
CA ASN A 435 3.13 -19.74 -9.06
C ASN A 435 4.41 -19.76 -9.90
N LEU A 436 4.61 -18.76 -10.77
CA LEU A 436 5.83 -18.61 -11.59
C LEU A 436 7.07 -18.34 -10.72
N GLU A 437 6.96 -17.49 -9.71
CA GLU A 437 8.03 -17.21 -8.75
C GLU A 437 8.41 -18.47 -7.94
N ARG A 438 7.44 -19.31 -7.55
CA ARG A 438 7.73 -20.60 -6.91
C ARG A 438 8.46 -21.56 -7.84
N GLN A 439 8.00 -21.73 -9.08
CA GLN A 439 8.69 -22.57 -10.07
C GLN A 439 10.13 -22.07 -10.35
N LYS A 440 10.33 -20.75 -10.43
CA LYS A 440 11.67 -20.15 -10.55
C LYS A 440 12.55 -20.50 -9.35
N ASN A 441 12.06 -20.30 -8.14
CA ASN A 441 12.79 -20.59 -6.91
C ASN A 441 13.14 -22.08 -6.77
N GLU A 442 12.31 -22.99 -7.28
CA GLU A 442 12.61 -24.42 -7.39
C GLU A 442 13.74 -24.69 -8.40
N LYS A 443 13.72 -24.04 -9.56
CA LYS A 443 14.75 -24.17 -10.60
C LYS A 443 16.11 -23.59 -10.18
N GLU A 444 16.11 -22.49 -9.43
CA GLU A 444 17.33 -21.92 -8.84
C GLU A 444 17.95 -22.85 -7.78
N ARG A 445 17.12 -23.57 -7.01
CA ARG A 445 17.60 -24.63 -6.09
C ARG A 445 18.13 -25.85 -6.85
N GLU A 446 17.42 -26.34 -7.87
CA GLU A 446 17.94 -27.39 -8.77
C GLU A 446 19.33 -27.02 -9.28
N LYS A 447 19.49 -25.79 -9.79
CA LYS A 447 20.75 -25.27 -10.33
C LYS A 447 21.85 -25.26 -9.27
N TYR A 448 21.59 -24.74 -8.07
CA TYR A 448 22.58 -24.71 -6.97
C TYR A 448 23.05 -26.12 -6.59
N HIS A 449 22.14 -27.11 -6.55
CA HIS A 449 22.51 -28.51 -6.30
C HIS A 449 23.38 -29.10 -7.43
N GLN A 450 23.12 -28.76 -8.69
CA GLN A 450 23.96 -29.16 -9.82
C GLN A 450 25.34 -28.48 -9.78
N GLU A 451 25.42 -27.19 -9.41
CA GLU A 451 26.68 -26.46 -9.26
C GLU A 451 27.55 -27.04 -8.14
N SER A 452 26.97 -27.41 -6.99
CA SER A 452 27.68 -28.15 -5.93
C SER A 452 28.18 -29.51 -6.43
N ALA A 453 27.31 -30.31 -7.07
CA ALA A 453 27.69 -31.61 -7.61
C ALA A 453 28.82 -31.52 -8.66
N LYS A 454 28.85 -30.44 -9.45
CA LYS A 454 29.96 -30.15 -10.38
C LYS A 454 31.27 -29.94 -9.63
N GLN A 455 31.27 -29.11 -8.59
CA GLN A 455 32.46 -28.85 -7.77
C GLN A 455 32.97 -30.13 -7.09
N ASP A 456 32.08 -31.02 -6.65
CA ASP A 456 32.46 -32.31 -6.07
C ASP A 456 33.18 -33.22 -7.09
N ARG A 457 32.74 -33.24 -8.36
CA ARG A 457 33.43 -34.01 -9.40
C ARG A 457 34.71 -33.35 -9.90
N GLU A 458 34.79 -32.02 -9.89
CA GLU A 458 36.03 -31.29 -10.15
C GLU A 458 37.08 -31.54 -9.04
N ARG A 459 36.65 -31.61 -7.76
CA ARG A 459 37.48 -32.05 -6.64
C ARG A 459 37.92 -33.51 -6.78
N GLU A 460 37.00 -34.43 -7.09
CA GLU A 460 37.34 -35.85 -7.32
C GLU A 460 38.40 -35.99 -8.43
N LYS A 461 38.21 -35.28 -9.55
CA LYS A 461 39.15 -35.27 -10.68
C LYS A 461 40.54 -34.76 -10.26
N TYR A 462 40.62 -33.69 -9.47
CA TYR A 462 41.90 -33.17 -8.99
C TYR A 462 42.68 -34.20 -8.15
N HIS A 463 41.98 -34.92 -7.26
CA HIS A 463 42.60 -36.01 -6.49
C HIS A 463 43.10 -37.17 -7.39
N GLN A 464 42.34 -37.53 -8.44
CA GLN A 464 42.77 -38.55 -9.41
C GLN A 464 44.02 -38.10 -10.19
N GLU A 465 44.07 -36.85 -10.66
CA GLU A 465 45.24 -36.34 -11.41
C GLU A 465 46.49 -36.24 -10.50
N SER A 466 46.33 -35.91 -9.21
CA SER A 466 47.44 -35.98 -8.24
C SER A 466 47.95 -37.41 -8.05
N ALA A 467 47.04 -38.38 -7.83
CA ALA A 467 47.41 -39.79 -7.67
C ALA A 467 48.12 -40.35 -8.91
N LYS A 468 47.69 -39.94 -10.11
CA LYS A 468 48.38 -40.25 -11.37
C LYS A 468 49.80 -39.70 -11.41
N GLN A 469 50.00 -38.41 -11.07
CA GLN A 469 51.34 -37.82 -11.01
C GLN A 469 52.25 -38.55 -10.02
N ASP A 470 51.75 -38.98 -8.87
CA ASP A 470 52.55 -39.73 -7.90
C ASP A 470 52.94 -41.12 -8.42
N ARG A 471 52.07 -41.80 -9.18
CA ARG A 471 52.45 -43.04 -9.89
C ARG A 471 53.44 -42.81 -11.03
N GLU A 472 53.33 -41.70 -11.76
CA GLU A 472 54.31 -41.32 -12.78
C GLU A 472 55.68 -41.01 -12.15
N ARG A 473 55.73 -40.32 -11.00
CA ARG A 473 56.96 -40.10 -10.22
C ARG A 473 57.57 -41.40 -9.72
N GLU A 474 56.76 -42.31 -9.16
CA GLU A 474 57.21 -43.65 -8.74
C GLU A 474 57.82 -44.43 -9.92
N LYS A 475 57.14 -44.43 -11.07
CA LYS A 475 57.62 -45.03 -12.32
C LYS A 475 58.93 -44.38 -12.81
N HIS A 476 59.09 -43.06 -12.71
CA HIS A 476 60.34 -42.37 -13.07
C HIS A 476 61.49 -42.74 -12.13
N HIS A 477 61.25 -42.82 -10.81
CA HIS A 477 62.26 -43.25 -9.84
C HIS A 477 62.73 -44.69 -10.12
N LEU A 478 61.80 -45.62 -10.32
CA LEU A 478 62.08 -47.02 -10.67
C LEU A 478 62.84 -47.16 -12.00
N ASN A 479 62.53 -46.34 -13.02
CA ASN A 479 63.31 -46.30 -14.26
C ASN A 479 64.75 -45.82 -14.03
N ASN A 480 64.97 -44.88 -13.12
CA ASN A 480 66.31 -44.39 -12.78
C ASN A 480 67.11 -45.44 -11.97
N GLU A 481 66.47 -46.12 -11.01
CA GLU A 481 67.07 -47.25 -10.27
C GLU A 481 67.48 -48.37 -11.23
N SER A 482 66.57 -48.79 -12.11
CA SER A 482 66.83 -49.84 -13.10
C SER A 482 68.00 -49.48 -14.01
N ASN A 483 68.07 -48.23 -14.50
CA ASN A 483 69.22 -47.75 -15.27
C ASN A 483 70.52 -47.71 -14.45
N ALA A 484 70.48 -47.34 -13.18
CA ALA A 484 71.66 -47.32 -12.31
C ALA A 484 72.22 -48.73 -12.09
N ILE A 485 71.37 -49.71 -11.80
CA ILE A 485 71.75 -51.13 -11.71
C ILE A 485 72.30 -51.62 -13.07
N GLY A 486 71.59 -51.34 -14.16
CA GLY A 486 72.00 -51.73 -15.51
C GLY A 486 73.36 -51.15 -15.94
N ASN A 487 73.69 -49.93 -15.50
CA ASN A 487 74.95 -49.25 -15.83
C ASN A 487 76.12 -49.64 -14.92
N GLU A 488 75.88 -50.39 -13.86
CA GLU A 488 76.94 -50.88 -12.98
C GLU A 488 77.91 -51.77 -13.77
N ARG A 489 79.22 -51.56 -13.60
CA ARG A 489 80.27 -52.36 -14.24
C ARG A 489 80.71 -53.52 -13.36
N ILE A 490 80.73 -54.70 -13.96
CA ILE A 490 81.04 -55.98 -13.33
C ILE A 490 82.16 -56.67 -14.12
N THR A 491 83.12 -57.26 -13.41
CA THR A 491 84.29 -57.91 -14.01
C THR A 491 84.28 -59.41 -13.74
N LEU A 492 84.11 -60.20 -14.80
CA LEU A 492 84.24 -61.67 -14.79
C LEU A 492 85.57 -62.09 -15.40
N LYS A 493 86.26 -63.03 -14.77
CA LYS A 493 87.45 -63.66 -15.35
C LYS A 493 87.00 -64.69 -16.40
N GLN A 494 87.64 -64.70 -17.57
CA GLN A 494 87.32 -65.57 -18.72
C GLN A 494 88.60 -66.26 -19.19
N LEU A 495 88.50 -67.48 -19.72
CA LEU A 495 89.60 -68.14 -20.41
C LEU A 495 89.96 -67.39 -21.71
N GLY A 496 91.25 -67.35 -22.05
CA GLY A 496 91.74 -66.74 -23.28
C GLY A 496 92.11 -65.26 -23.16
N THR A 497 92.82 -64.77 -24.18
CA THR A 497 93.07 -63.33 -24.41
C THR A 497 92.08 -62.83 -25.48
N LYS A 498 92.30 -61.66 -26.11
CA LYS A 498 91.53 -61.27 -27.30
C LYS A 498 91.91 -62.09 -28.53
N ASP A 499 93.19 -62.45 -28.61
CA ASP A 499 93.83 -63.01 -29.82
C ASP A 499 94.01 -64.53 -29.74
N ASN A 500 93.96 -65.11 -28.53
CA ASN A 500 93.89 -66.55 -28.29
C ASN A 500 92.68 -66.86 -27.40
N PHE A 501 91.54 -67.19 -28.02
CA PHE A 501 90.28 -67.51 -27.32
C PHE A 501 90.31 -68.83 -26.54
N LEU A 502 91.16 -69.79 -26.95
CA LEU A 502 91.31 -71.07 -26.24
C LEU A 502 92.07 -70.89 -24.92
N GLY A 503 92.97 -69.91 -24.84
CA GLY A 503 93.77 -69.60 -23.64
C GLY A 503 94.79 -70.64 -23.23
N ILE A 504 94.76 -71.85 -23.80
CA ILE A 504 95.72 -72.92 -23.49
C ILE A 504 97.03 -72.67 -24.23
N GLN A 505 98.14 -72.84 -23.53
CA GLN A 505 99.50 -72.81 -24.04
C GLN A 505 100.26 -74.04 -23.54
N PHE A 506 101.13 -74.59 -24.39
CA PHE A 506 102.10 -75.60 -23.99
C PHE A 506 103.14 -74.98 -23.04
N TYR A 507 103.45 -75.66 -21.94
CA TYR A 507 104.47 -75.23 -20.98
C TYR A 507 105.43 -76.39 -20.69
N ASN A 508 106.69 -76.22 -21.08
CA ASN A 508 107.71 -77.27 -20.97
C ASN A 508 108.00 -77.61 -19.50
N ASN A 509 108.08 -78.90 -19.19
CA ASN A 509 108.59 -79.38 -17.91
C ASN A 509 110.08 -79.69 -18.01
N ASN A 510 110.91 -78.67 -17.75
CA ASN A 510 112.39 -78.71 -17.87
C ASN A 510 113.10 -79.82 -17.04
N TRP A 511 112.36 -80.60 -16.25
CA TRP A 511 112.87 -81.68 -15.39
C TRP A 511 112.55 -83.09 -15.93
N GLY A 512 112.16 -83.22 -17.21
CA GLY A 512 111.98 -84.52 -17.88
C GLY A 512 110.67 -85.24 -17.57
N GLY A 513 109.66 -84.52 -17.06
CA GLY A 513 108.32 -85.05 -16.80
C GLY A 513 107.32 -84.76 -17.93
N ARG A 514 106.04 -85.07 -17.69
CA ARG A 514 104.95 -84.63 -18.57
C ARG A 514 104.90 -83.10 -18.64
N ASN A 515 104.66 -82.59 -19.84
CA ASN A 515 104.50 -81.16 -20.11
C ASN A 515 103.18 -80.63 -19.58
N TYR A 516 103.16 -79.38 -19.18
CA TYR A 516 102.00 -78.77 -18.52
C TYR A 516 101.14 -77.97 -19.50
N ALA A 517 99.84 -77.94 -19.23
CA ALA A 517 98.91 -76.98 -19.83
C ALA A 517 98.91 -75.70 -18.99
N LYS A 518 99.32 -74.57 -19.58
CA LYS A 518 99.15 -73.23 -19.01
C LYS A 518 97.89 -72.60 -19.58
N ALA A 519 96.93 -72.27 -18.72
CA ALA A 519 95.78 -71.45 -19.07
C ALA A 519 96.09 -69.98 -18.83
N VAL A 520 95.84 -69.16 -19.85
CA VAL A 520 95.84 -67.69 -19.78
C VAL A 520 94.41 -67.20 -19.67
N PHE A 521 94.17 -66.24 -18.79
CA PHE A 521 92.86 -65.65 -18.50
C PHE A 521 92.84 -64.15 -18.80
N ARG A 522 91.64 -63.61 -19.01
CA ARG A 522 91.38 -62.17 -19.16
C ARG A 522 90.25 -61.72 -18.23
N ASP A 523 90.30 -60.48 -17.80
CA ASP A 523 89.25 -59.85 -17.01
C ASP A 523 88.27 -59.10 -17.92
N LYS A 524 87.07 -59.65 -18.08
CA LYS A 524 86.01 -59.12 -18.93
C LYS A 524 85.16 -58.15 -18.11
N ASN A 525 85.40 -56.85 -18.27
CA ASN A 525 84.68 -55.78 -17.58
C ASN A 525 83.55 -55.24 -18.48
N GLN A 526 82.30 -55.62 -18.18
CA GLN A 526 81.10 -55.20 -18.89
C GLN A 526 80.03 -54.67 -17.90
N THR A 527 79.06 -53.93 -18.40
CA THR A 527 77.89 -53.52 -17.62
C THR A 527 76.92 -54.68 -17.36
N ILE A 528 76.13 -54.60 -16.29
CA ILE A 528 75.02 -55.53 -16.04
C ILE A 528 74.05 -55.57 -17.23
N ARG A 529 73.87 -54.42 -17.90
CA ARG A 529 73.14 -54.25 -19.16
C ARG A 529 73.66 -55.15 -20.28
N GLU A 530 74.96 -55.11 -20.57
CA GLU A 530 75.55 -55.96 -21.61
C GLU A 530 75.40 -57.45 -21.27
N TYR A 531 75.56 -57.85 -20.00
CA TYR A 531 75.34 -59.23 -19.57
C TYR A 531 73.87 -59.66 -19.70
N TYR A 532 72.91 -58.80 -19.34
CA TYR A 532 71.48 -59.08 -19.47
C TYR A 532 71.04 -59.19 -20.94
N GLU A 533 71.56 -58.33 -21.80
CA GLU A 533 71.33 -58.39 -23.24
C GLU A 533 71.91 -59.67 -23.87
N LEU A 534 73.14 -60.05 -23.49
CA LEU A 534 73.79 -61.28 -23.94
C LEU A 534 73.01 -62.52 -23.48
N GLU A 535 72.60 -62.57 -22.21
CA GLU A 535 71.76 -63.64 -21.68
C GLU A 535 70.42 -63.72 -22.44
N THR A 536 69.79 -62.59 -22.70
CA THR A 536 68.52 -62.51 -23.43
C THR A 536 68.65 -62.95 -24.89
N LYS A 537 69.73 -62.53 -25.59
CA LYS A 537 70.01 -62.94 -26.98
C LYS A 537 70.20 -64.46 -27.07
N ILE A 538 71.03 -65.05 -26.20
CA ILE A 538 71.26 -66.50 -26.18
C ILE A 538 69.98 -67.26 -25.77
N LYS A 539 69.22 -66.75 -24.78
CA LYS A 539 67.92 -67.31 -24.37
C LYS A 539 66.92 -67.34 -25.53
N ASN A 540 66.84 -66.30 -26.35
CA ASN A 540 65.92 -66.23 -27.47
C ASN A 540 66.23 -67.27 -28.55
N ILE A 541 67.50 -67.68 -28.71
CA ILE A 541 67.92 -68.69 -29.69
C ILE A 541 67.72 -70.11 -29.13
N LEU A 542 68.16 -70.38 -27.88
CA LEU A 542 68.02 -71.71 -27.24
C LEU A 542 66.58 -72.02 -26.79
N GLY A 543 65.78 -71.00 -26.49
CA GLY A 543 64.50 -71.07 -25.76
C GLY A 543 64.66 -70.98 -24.24
N PHE A 544 65.85 -71.31 -23.72
CA PHE A 544 66.24 -71.12 -22.32
C PHE A 544 67.74 -70.78 -22.25
N TYR A 545 68.11 -69.85 -21.37
CA TYR A 545 69.50 -69.59 -20.99
C TYR A 545 69.54 -68.74 -19.71
N ARG A 546 70.56 -68.96 -18.88
CA ARG A 546 71.00 -68.10 -17.77
C ARG A 546 72.52 -68.19 -17.65
N ILE A 547 73.17 -67.15 -17.14
CA ILE A 547 74.59 -67.21 -16.76
C ILE A 547 74.78 -68.30 -15.69
N GLY A 548 75.54 -69.35 -16.03
CA GLY A 548 75.75 -70.51 -15.17
C GLY A 548 74.73 -71.65 -15.33
N GLU A 549 74.02 -71.76 -16.46
CA GLU A 549 73.23 -72.97 -16.80
C GLU A 549 74.12 -74.23 -16.88
N SER A 550 73.50 -75.41 -16.82
CA SER A 550 74.25 -76.67 -17.02
C SER A 550 74.76 -76.77 -18.46
N ASP A 551 76.08 -76.90 -18.62
CA ASP A 551 76.74 -77.09 -19.94
C ASP A 551 76.11 -78.25 -20.72
N GLU A 552 75.75 -79.35 -20.07
CA GLU A 552 75.11 -80.52 -20.71
C GLU A 552 73.75 -80.17 -21.32
N ARG A 553 72.96 -79.37 -20.59
CA ARG A 553 71.62 -78.93 -21.00
C ARG A 553 71.72 -77.93 -22.15
N VAL A 554 72.67 -76.99 -22.06
CA VAL A 554 72.96 -76.01 -23.12
C VAL A 554 73.51 -76.72 -24.37
N LEU A 555 74.47 -77.64 -24.22
CA LEU A 555 75.07 -78.41 -25.32
C LEU A 555 74.03 -79.28 -26.03
N LYS A 556 73.20 -80.02 -25.28
CA LYS A 556 72.11 -80.80 -25.88
C LYS A 556 71.23 -79.91 -26.75
N ARG A 557 70.78 -78.76 -26.22
CA ARG A 557 69.91 -77.84 -26.96
C ARG A 557 70.63 -77.17 -28.13
N PHE A 558 71.92 -76.85 -28.01
CA PHE A 558 72.75 -76.30 -29.08
C PHE A 558 72.86 -77.27 -30.27
N LEU A 559 73.01 -78.57 -30.01
CA LEU A 559 73.04 -79.61 -31.04
C LEU A 559 71.68 -79.82 -31.74
N GLU A 560 70.57 -79.40 -31.13
CA GLU A 560 69.22 -79.40 -31.74
C GLU A 560 68.95 -78.16 -32.63
N LEU A 561 69.84 -77.17 -32.66
CA LEU A 561 69.67 -75.93 -33.45
C LEU A 561 70.23 -76.01 -34.87
N SER A 562 69.75 -75.12 -35.74
CA SER A 562 70.31 -74.97 -37.09
C SER A 562 71.75 -74.41 -37.06
N GLN A 563 72.54 -74.72 -38.11
CA GLN A 563 73.93 -74.25 -38.23
C GLN A 563 74.06 -72.72 -38.13
N GLN A 564 73.07 -71.95 -38.60
CA GLN A 564 73.06 -70.49 -38.48
C GLN A 564 72.94 -70.04 -37.01
N GLN A 565 72.00 -70.63 -36.27
CA GLN A 565 71.79 -70.37 -34.84
C GLN A 565 72.96 -70.84 -33.97
N GLN A 566 73.57 -71.98 -34.31
CA GLN A 566 74.81 -72.46 -33.67
C GLN A 566 75.96 -71.46 -33.87
N ASN A 567 76.15 -70.97 -35.10
CA ASN A 567 77.17 -69.96 -35.41
C ASN A 567 76.90 -68.62 -34.71
N GLU A 568 75.62 -68.25 -34.53
CA GLU A 568 75.22 -67.04 -33.79
C GLU A 568 75.51 -67.16 -32.28
N ILE A 569 75.13 -68.27 -31.64
CA ILE A 569 75.46 -68.54 -30.23
C ILE A 569 76.99 -68.59 -30.04
N ALA A 570 77.73 -69.24 -30.94
CA ALA A 570 79.18 -69.29 -30.86
C ALA A 570 79.81 -67.88 -30.89
N ARG A 571 79.28 -66.98 -31.74
CA ARG A 571 79.71 -65.56 -31.76
C ARG A 571 79.36 -64.85 -30.45
N LEU A 572 78.16 -65.02 -29.92
CA LEU A 572 77.69 -64.40 -28.67
C LEU A 572 78.47 -64.87 -27.42
N ILE A 573 79.02 -66.09 -27.42
CA ILE A 573 79.84 -66.63 -26.32
C ILE A 573 81.31 -66.17 -26.43
N LEU A 574 81.81 -65.94 -27.65
CA LEU A 574 83.19 -65.50 -27.89
C LEU A 574 83.38 -63.98 -27.73
N SER A 575 82.33 -63.18 -27.95
CA SER A 575 82.29 -61.73 -27.68
C SER A 575 82.24 -61.41 -26.19
#